data_AF-A0AA96PB45-F1
#
_entry.id   AF-A0AA96PB45-F1
#
_cell.length_a   1.000
_cell.length_b   1.000
_cell.length_c   1.000
_cell.angle_alpha   90.00
_cell.angle_beta   90.00
_cell.angle_gamma   90.00
#
_symmetry.space_group_name_H-M   'P 1'
#
loop_
_entity.id
_entity.type
_entity.pdbx_description
1 polymer ?
#
loop_
_entity_poly.entity_id
_entity_poly.type
_entity_poly.pdbx_seq_one_letter_code
_entity_poly.pdbx_strand_id
1 'polypeptide(L)'
;MNGLVDDGRVMSDQKPKINLEINQNRMAQIIGAAVVQSTEVVGLHFEALKTFDLSQPPPSDATFYRFNTPNLNADQRRQIHESWILAKAFQELLRAVRHALEEAHLLVALLTKAHTVRSSETLSVFLKPFQRKAAGLPFWKLMEDVNECLVPKLDFADSYKSLQAARNCLEHRAGVITNVETKGASSFELQTPRMKVFYLRGSTEVEIVIGEAIDSQDDRSEVDVFAKLQTRSRSIPLGERLSFNLAEFNEVAFACNYLGQQLSARLPRPITQIEAE
;
A
#
# COMPACT_ATOMS: atom_id res chain seq x y z
N MET A 1 76.10 10.10 -1.76
CA MET A 1 75.03 10.34 -2.74
C MET A 1 74.15 9.12 -2.76
N ASN A 2 73.02 9.17 -2.05
CA ASN A 2 72.05 8.08 -1.99
C ASN A 2 71.17 8.17 -3.22
N GLY A 3 71.28 7.18 -4.12
CA GLY A 3 70.39 7.01 -5.25
C GLY A 3 69.03 6.54 -4.75
N LEU A 4 68.02 7.40 -4.90
CA LEU A 4 66.62 7.05 -4.79
C LEU A 4 66.29 6.11 -5.96
N VAL A 5 66.03 4.85 -5.63
CA VAL A 5 65.38 3.89 -6.53
C VAL A 5 63.93 4.32 -6.61
N ASP A 6 63.56 4.91 -7.74
CA ASP A 6 62.17 5.19 -8.11
C ASP A 6 61.53 3.85 -8.51
N ASP A 7 60.95 3.18 -7.51
CA ASP A 7 60.20 1.95 -7.68
C ASP A 7 58.92 2.30 -8.46
N GLY A 8 58.98 2.08 -9.78
CA GLY A 8 57.88 2.25 -10.71
C GLY A 8 56.67 1.43 -10.30
N ARG A 9 55.84 1.99 -9.42
CA ARG A 9 54.49 1.48 -9.13
C ARG A 9 53.70 1.64 -10.41
N VAL A 10 53.52 0.53 -11.12
CA VAL A 10 52.45 0.35 -12.09
C VAL A 10 51.15 0.63 -11.35
N MET A 11 50.62 1.85 -11.48
CA MET A 11 49.25 2.15 -11.09
C MET A 11 48.38 1.24 -11.94
N SER A 12 47.76 0.23 -11.33
CA SER A 12 46.84 -0.62 -12.07
C SER A 12 45.71 0.28 -12.57
N ASP A 13 45.56 0.38 -13.88
CA ASP A 13 44.55 1.15 -14.60
C ASP A 13 43.11 0.60 -14.40
N GLN A 14 42.90 -0.16 -13.33
CA GLN A 14 41.62 -0.73 -12.97
C GLN A 14 40.77 0.37 -12.34
N LYS A 15 39.87 0.90 -13.15
CA LYS A 15 38.74 1.73 -12.71
C LYS A 15 38.07 1.09 -11.48
N PRO A 16 37.86 1.85 -10.39
CA PRO A 16 37.29 1.31 -9.17
C PRO A 16 35.89 0.75 -9.46
N LYS A 17 35.66 -0.54 -9.20
CA LYS A 17 34.33 -1.14 -9.38
C LYS A 17 33.48 -0.90 -8.13
N ILE A 18 32.31 -0.27 -8.30
CA ILE A 18 31.34 -0.10 -7.22
C ILE A 18 30.28 -1.19 -7.37
N ASN A 19 30.14 -2.03 -6.34
CA ASN A 19 29.07 -3.02 -6.27
C ASN A 19 27.85 -2.40 -5.58
N LEU A 20 26.76 -2.25 -6.31
CA LEU A 20 25.47 -1.82 -5.76
C LEU A 20 24.65 -3.06 -5.39
N GLU A 21 24.34 -3.24 -4.11
CA GLU A 21 23.41 -4.27 -3.65
C GLU A 21 21.99 -3.71 -3.55
N ILE A 22 21.04 -4.37 -4.20
CA ILE A 22 19.64 -3.95 -4.24
C ILE A 22 18.81 -4.87 -3.36
N ASN A 23 18.20 -4.32 -2.32
CA ASN A 23 17.21 -5.03 -1.52
C ASN A 23 15.86 -5.09 -2.27
N GLN A 24 15.62 -6.18 -2.99
CA GLN A 24 14.38 -6.41 -3.74
C GLN A 24 13.14 -6.52 -2.84
N ASN A 25 13.31 -6.86 -1.56
CA ASN A 25 12.21 -6.95 -0.60
C ASN A 25 11.81 -5.58 -0.02
N ARG A 26 12.50 -4.50 -0.40
CA ARG A 26 12.24 -3.16 0.15
C ARG A 26 10.80 -2.71 -0.04
N MET A 27 10.20 -2.97 -1.21
CA MET A 27 8.81 -2.59 -1.51
C MET A 27 7.82 -3.32 -0.59
N ALA A 28 7.98 -4.63 -0.42
CA ALA A 28 7.20 -5.42 0.52
C ALA A 28 7.40 -4.97 1.97
N GLN A 29 8.63 -4.59 2.36
CA GLN A 29 8.91 -4.08 3.71
C GLN A 29 8.22 -2.74 4.00
N ILE A 30 8.25 -1.80 3.04
CA ILE A 30 7.58 -0.49 3.18
C ILE A 30 6.08 -0.67 3.41
N ILE A 31 5.43 -1.48 2.57
CA ILE A 31 3.98 -1.69 2.68
C ILE A 31 3.64 -2.59 3.87
N GLY A 32 4.41 -3.65 4.10
CA GLY A 32 4.20 -4.59 5.20
C GLY A 32 4.24 -3.91 6.57
N ALA A 33 5.18 -2.99 6.78
CA ALA A 33 5.24 -2.19 8.01
C ALA A 33 3.95 -1.37 8.22
N ALA A 34 3.47 -0.68 7.17
CA ALA A 34 2.24 0.09 7.24
C ALA A 34 1.00 -0.80 7.47
N VAL A 35 0.97 -1.99 6.87
CA VAL A 35 -0.10 -2.98 7.08
C VAL A 35 -0.15 -3.44 8.53
N VAL A 36 0.98 -3.85 9.10
CA VAL A 36 1.06 -4.29 10.51
C VAL A 36 0.63 -3.16 11.44
N GLN A 37 1.22 -1.97 11.29
CA GLN A 37 0.90 -0.82 12.14
C GLN A 37 -0.58 -0.43 12.05
N SER A 38 -1.12 -0.34 10.84
CA SER A 38 -2.50 0.10 10.63
C SER A 38 -3.50 -0.93 11.15
N THR A 39 -3.24 -2.22 10.94
CA THR A 39 -4.13 -3.29 11.43
C THR A 39 -4.08 -3.43 12.94
N GLU A 40 -2.91 -3.29 13.55
CA GLU A 40 -2.76 -3.28 15.01
C GLU A 40 -3.48 -2.10 15.65
N VAL A 41 -3.26 -0.88 15.15
CA VAL A 41 -3.90 0.34 15.67
C VAL A 41 -5.42 0.26 15.53
N VAL A 42 -5.93 -0.18 14.37
CA VAL A 42 -7.38 -0.35 14.17
C VAL A 42 -7.93 -1.42 15.11
N GLY A 43 -7.27 -2.58 15.22
CA GLY A 43 -7.70 -3.66 16.10
C GLY A 43 -7.79 -3.23 17.57
N LEU A 44 -6.73 -2.61 18.09
CA LEU A 44 -6.70 -2.07 19.45
C LEU A 44 -7.79 -1.02 19.68
N HIS A 45 -8.00 -0.12 18.71
CA HIS A 45 -9.03 0.90 18.82
C HIS A 45 -10.44 0.31 18.87
N PHE A 46 -10.74 -0.64 17.99
CA PHE A 46 -12.05 -1.31 17.95
C PHE A 46 -12.31 -2.12 19.22
N GLU A 47 -11.29 -2.76 19.79
CA GLU A 47 -11.43 -3.46 21.07
C GLU A 47 -11.70 -2.49 22.22
N ALA A 48 -10.96 -1.37 22.28
CA ALA A 48 -11.19 -0.33 23.28
C ALA A 48 -12.61 0.26 23.20
N LEU A 49 -13.14 0.48 21.99
CA LEU A 49 -14.51 0.97 21.77
C LEU A 49 -15.60 -0.01 22.22
N LYS A 50 -15.31 -1.31 22.37
CA LYS A 50 -16.28 -2.27 22.93
C LYS A 50 -16.41 -2.11 24.44
N THR A 51 -15.31 -1.78 25.12
CA THR A 51 -15.27 -1.67 26.58
C THR A 51 -15.60 -0.29 27.12
N PHE A 52 -15.44 0.75 26.30
CA PHE A 52 -15.62 2.14 26.73
C PHE A 52 -17.10 2.57 26.72
N ASP A 53 -17.55 3.24 27.79
CA ASP A 53 -18.89 3.85 27.83
C ASP A 53 -18.91 5.13 26.99
N LEU A 54 -19.53 5.05 25.82
CA LEU A 54 -19.67 6.16 24.89
C LEU A 54 -20.89 7.05 25.18
N SER A 55 -21.69 6.76 26.21
CA SER A 55 -22.84 7.59 26.59
C SER A 55 -22.40 8.97 27.08
N GLN A 56 -21.21 9.08 27.66
CA GLN A 56 -20.63 10.33 28.15
C GLN A 56 -19.28 10.63 27.48
N PRO A 57 -18.91 11.92 27.35
CA PRO A 57 -17.57 12.28 26.91
C PRO A 57 -16.53 11.72 27.91
N PRO A 58 -15.28 11.45 27.47
CA PRO A 58 -14.27 10.90 28.35
C PRO A 58 -14.03 11.81 29.56
N PRO A 59 -13.87 11.25 30.77
CA PRO A 59 -13.48 12.03 31.93
C PRO A 59 -12.12 12.68 31.64
N SER A 60 -11.97 13.94 32.05
CA SER A 60 -10.72 14.68 31.87
C SER A 60 -10.43 15.47 33.13
N ASP A 61 -9.36 15.07 33.81
CA ASP A 61 -8.83 15.73 35.02
C ASP A 61 -8.10 17.03 34.71
N ALA A 62 -7.86 17.31 33.43
CA ALA A 62 -7.14 18.49 32.98
C ALA A 62 -8.09 19.67 32.66
N THR A 63 -7.67 20.87 33.06
CA THR A 63 -8.36 22.14 32.84
C THR A 63 -8.13 22.62 31.40
N PHE A 64 -8.87 22.07 30.45
CA PHE A 64 -8.87 22.53 29.05
C PHE A 64 -10.20 23.15 28.67
N TYR A 65 -10.15 24.07 27.69
CA TYR A 65 -11.34 24.62 27.06
C TYR A 65 -12.11 23.50 26.36
N ARG A 66 -13.40 23.30 26.71
CA ARG A 66 -14.26 22.25 26.15
C ARG A 66 -15.27 22.84 25.17
N PHE A 67 -15.36 22.24 23.99
CA PHE A 67 -16.44 22.49 23.05
C PHE A 67 -17.59 21.53 23.38
N ASN A 68 -18.73 22.08 23.80
CA ASN A 68 -19.89 21.28 24.24
C ASN A 68 -20.89 20.97 23.10
N THR A 69 -20.54 21.29 21.86
CA THR A 69 -21.36 21.07 20.67
C THR A 69 -20.54 20.40 19.57
N PRO A 70 -21.15 19.51 18.76
CA PRO A 70 -22.51 18.99 18.86
C PRO A 70 -22.71 17.98 20.02
N ASN A 71 -23.95 17.84 20.51
CA ASN A 71 -24.28 16.81 21.49
C ASN A 71 -24.51 15.47 20.76
N LEU A 72 -23.53 14.58 20.85
CA LEU A 72 -23.53 13.29 20.17
C LEU A 72 -24.00 12.19 21.13
N ASN A 73 -24.88 11.31 20.65
CA ASN A 73 -25.23 10.08 21.36
C ASN A 73 -24.11 9.02 21.22
N ALA A 74 -24.24 7.90 21.95
CA ALA A 74 -23.22 6.85 21.97
C ALA A 74 -22.95 6.26 20.58
N ASP A 75 -24.00 6.02 19.78
CA ASP A 75 -23.89 5.43 18.44
C ASP A 75 -23.20 6.39 17.46
N GLN A 76 -23.54 7.68 17.51
CA GLN A 76 -22.91 8.71 16.70
C GLN A 76 -21.42 8.85 17.05
N ARG A 77 -21.06 8.83 18.34
CA ARG A 77 -19.67 8.84 18.77
C ARG A 77 -18.92 7.63 18.25
N ARG A 78 -19.49 6.43 18.42
CA ARG A 78 -18.93 5.18 17.89
C ARG A 78 -18.67 5.29 16.39
N GLN A 79 -19.68 5.69 15.62
CA GLN A 79 -19.58 5.81 14.17
C GLN A 79 -18.52 6.83 13.73
N ILE A 80 -18.41 7.97 14.42
CA ILE A 80 -17.39 8.99 14.15
C ILE A 80 -15.99 8.43 14.42
N HIS A 81 -15.79 7.76 15.55
CA HIS A 81 -14.50 7.17 15.90
C HIS A 81 -14.08 6.07 14.91
N GLU A 82 -14.97 5.12 14.62
CA GLU A 82 -14.73 4.05 13.65
C GLU A 82 -14.43 4.62 12.25
N SER A 83 -15.24 5.56 11.78
CA SER A 83 -15.03 6.18 10.46
C SER A 83 -13.70 6.94 10.41
N TRP A 84 -13.35 7.66 11.48
CA TRP A 84 -12.11 8.43 11.54
C TRP A 84 -10.88 7.52 11.54
N ILE A 85 -10.85 6.51 12.42
CA ILE A 85 -9.69 5.63 12.52
C ILE A 85 -9.49 4.81 11.24
N LEU A 86 -10.57 4.29 10.65
CA LEU A 86 -10.49 3.53 9.40
C LEU A 86 -10.05 4.40 8.23
N ALA A 87 -10.57 5.64 8.14
CA ALA A 87 -10.13 6.58 7.10
C ALA A 87 -8.64 6.93 7.25
N LYS A 88 -8.14 7.12 8.47
CA LYS A 88 -6.73 7.40 8.72
C LYS A 88 -5.83 6.21 8.42
N ALA A 89 -6.19 5.02 8.90
CA ALA A 89 -5.48 3.80 8.59
C ALA A 89 -5.43 3.53 7.07
N PHE A 90 -6.55 3.74 6.37
CA PHE A 90 -6.60 3.67 4.91
C PHE A 90 -5.64 4.66 4.23
N GLN A 91 -5.59 5.92 4.70
CA GLN A 91 -4.68 6.94 4.17
C GLN A 91 -3.21 6.53 4.34
N GLU A 92 -2.83 5.97 5.50
CA GLU A 92 -1.47 5.51 5.77
C GLU A 92 -1.08 4.33 4.87
N LEU A 93 -1.98 3.36 4.67
CA LEU A 93 -1.75 2.23 3.75
C LEU A 93 -1.46 2.72 2.33
N LEU A 94 -2.29 3.61 1.79
CA LEU A 94 -2.11 4.09 0.42
C LEU A 94 -0.93 5.06 0.28
N ARG A 95 -0.52 5.75 1.35
CA ARG A 95 0.73 6.51 1.37
C ARG A 95 1.94 5.57 1.29
N ALA A 96 1.92 4.45 2.01
CA ALA A 96 2.96 3.44 1.92
C ALA A 96 3.02 2.79 0.52
N VAL A 97 1.87 2.51 -0.09
CA VAL A 97 1.81 2.05 -1.49
C VAL A 97 2.45 3.04 -2.43
N ARG A 98 2.12 4.34 -2.32
CA ARG A 98 2.75 5.38 -3.14
C ARG A 98 4.26 5.40 -2.95
N HIS A 99 4.73 5.38 -1.71
CA HIS A 99 6.16 5.38 -1.40
C HIS A 99 6.88 4.15 -2.00
N ALA A 100 6.27 2.96 -1.90
CA ALA A 100 6.82 1.76 -2.52
C ALA A 100 6.87 1.84 -4.05
N LEU A 101 5.89 2.50 -4.70
CA LEU A 101 5.95 2.75 -6.15
C LEU A 101 7.03 3.76 -6.53
N GLU A 102 7.26 4.80 -5.72
CA GLU A 102 8.36 5.76 -5.93
C GLU A 102 9.73 5.06 -5.84
N GLU A 103 9.91 4.18 -4.85
CA GLU A 103 11.11 3.35 -4.71
C GLU A 103 11.25 2.33 -5.87
N ALA A 104 10.16 1.68 -6.26
CA ALA A 104 10.17 0.76 -7.41
C ALA A 104 10.56 1.49 -8.71
N HIS A 105 10.05 2.71 -8.92
CA HIS A 105 10.39 3.54 -10.08
C HIS A 105 11.87 3.90 -10.11
N LEU A 106 12.42 4.28 -8.96
CA LEU A 106 13.85 4.53 -8.80
C LEU A 106 14.66 3.27 -9.15
N LEU A 107 14.30 2.11 -8.60
CA LEU A 107 15.01 0.85 -8.86
C LEU A 107 14.99 0.46 -10.33
N VAL A 108 13.83 0.57 -10.99
CA VAL A 108 13.72 0.35 -12.44
C VAL A 108 14.65 1.28 -13.21
N ALA A 109 14.71 2.56 -12.85
CA ALA A 109 15.59 3.52 -13.52
C ALA A 109 17.08 3.19 -13.33
N LEU A 110 17.46 2.69 -12.15
CA LEU A 110 18.83 2.25 -11.87
C LEU A 110 19.19 0.98 -12.64
N LEU A 111 18.25 0.03 -12.77
CA LEU A 111 18.51 -1.29 -13.34
C LEU A 111 18.46 -1.36 -14.86
N THR A 112 17.76 -0.44 -15.51
CA THR A 112 17.51 -0.49 -16.96
C THR A 112 18.52 0.29 -17.80
N LYS A 113 19.43 1.04 -17.16
CA LYS A 113 20.39 1.92 -17.84
C LYS A 113 21.77 1.81 -17.19
N ALA A 114 22.81 1.97 -18.00
CA ALA A 114 24.15 2.23 -17.48
C ALA A 114 24.20 3.64 -16.90
N HIS A 115 24.89 3.81 -15.77
CA HIS A 115 25.04 5.09 -15.09
C HIS A 115 26.51 5.37 -14.84
N THR A 116 26.92 6.60 -15.11
CA THR A 116 28.25 7.10 -14.75
C THR A 116 28.14 7.92 -13.48
N VAL A 117 29.00 7.65 -12.50
CA VAL A 117 29.06 8.39 -11.24
C VAL A 117 30.43 9.03 -11.12
N ARG A 118 30.48 10.32 -10.78
CA ARG A 118 31.77 11.00 -10.54
C ARG A 118 32.39 10.46 -9.27
N SER A 119 33.70 10.23 -9.27
CA SER A 119 34.43 9.71 -8.11
C SER A 119 34.31 10.57 -6.83
N SER A 120 34.01 11.86 -6.96
CA SER A 120 33.79 12.78 -5.83
C SER A 120 32.33 12.89 -5.36
N GLU A 121 31.39 12.25 -6.05
CA GLU A 121 29.96 12.34 -5.78
C GLU A 121 29.52 11.31 -4.74
N THR A 122 28.70 11.72 -3.76
CA THR A 122 28.11 10.77 -2.80
C THR A 122 26.91 10.07 -3.40
N LEU A 123 26.63 8.84 -2.95
CA LEU A 123 25.45 8.08 -3.39
C LEU A 123 24.14 8.88 -3.24
N SER A 124 24.00 9.66 -2.17
CA SER A 124 22.82 10.50 -1.95
C SER A 124 22.65 11.57 -3.03
N VAL A 125 23.73 12.20 -3.48
CA VAL A 125 23.67 13.21 -4.56
C VAL A 125 23.32 12.53 -5.88
N PHE A 126 23.92 11.36 -6.16
CA PHE A 126 23.63 10.57 -7.35
C PHE A 126 22.16 10.11 -7.43
N LEU A 127 21.57 9.67 -6.31
CA LEU A 127 20.19 9.18 -6.28
C LEU A 127 19.13 10.30 -6.33
N LYS A 128 19.50 11.51 -5.91
CA LYS A 128 18.55 12.64 -5.73
C LYS A 128 17.74 13.00 -6.99
N PRO A 129 18.29 13.00 -8.21
CA PRO A 129 17.51 13.24 -9.42
C PRO A 129 16.43 12.18 -9.66
N PHE A 130 16.73 10.91 -9.39
CA PHE A 130 15.78 9.80 -9.55
C PHE A 130 14.64 9.91 -8.53
N GLN A 131 14.99 10.18 -7.26
CA GLN A 131 14.02 10.39 -6.19
C GLN A 131 13.09 11.58 -6.50
N ARG A 132 13.66 12.71 -6.93
CA ARG A 132 12.88 13.90 -7.33
C ARG A 132 11.93 13.60 -8.49
N LYS A 133 12.40 12.84 -9.48
CA LYS A 133 11.57 12.44 -10.62
C LYS A 133 10.40 11.59 -10.15
N ALA A 134 10.65 10.54 -9.38
CA ALA A 134 9.60 9.65 -8.87
C ALA A 134 8.58 10.41 -8.01
N ALA A 135 9.04 11.23 -7.05
CA ALA A 135 8.17 12.00 -6.16
C ALA A 135 7.29 13.02 -6.92
N GLY A 136 7.76 13.55 -8.05
CA GLY A 136 7.03 14.49 -8.89
C GLY A 136 5.92 13.86 -9.74
N LEU A 137 5.89 12.54 -9.87
CA LEU A 137 4.90 11.86 -10.70
C LEU A 137 3.55 11.68 -9.97
N PRO A 138 2.42 11.85 -10.67
CA PRO A 138 1.13 11.45 -10.13
C PRO A 138 1.06 9.91 -10.01
N PHE A 139 0.24 9.43 -9.07
CA PHE A 139 0.15 8.00 -8.75
C PHE A 139 -0.10 7.10 -9.97
N TRP A 140 -1.00 7.51 -10.87
CA TRP A 140 -1.32 6.72 -12.07
C TRP A 140 -0.10 6.57 -12.99
N LYS A 141 0.76 7.60 -13.07
CA LYS A 141 1.96 7.57 -13.91
C LYS A 141 3.06 6.73 -13.27
N LEU A 142 3.23 6.81 -11.94
CA LEU A 142 4.11 5.89 -11.20
C LEU A 142 3.71 4.44 -11.44
N MET A 143 2.43 4.13 -11.32
CA MET A 143 1.92 2.79 -11.51
C MET A 143 2.12 2.30 -12.95
N GLU A 144 1.83 3.14 -13.95
CA GLU A 144 2.06 2.82 -15.36
C GLU A 144 3.54 2.53 -15.64
N ASP A 145 4.43 3.47 -15.31
CA ASP A 145 5.88 3.35 -15.55
C ASP A 145 6.47 2.10 -14.87
N VAL A 146 6.09 1.84 -13.61
CA VAL A 146 6.57 0.65 -12.89
C VAL A 146 6.00 -0.61 -13.53
N ASN A 147 4.69 -0.65 -13.80
CA ASN A 147 4.03 -1.82 -14.35
C ASN A 147 4.60 -2.20 -15.72
N GLU A 148 4.92 -1.22 -16.58
CA GLU A 148 5.57 -1.45 -17.87
C GLU A 148 6.89 -2.23 -17.78
N CYS A 149 7.59 -2.15 -16.64
CA CYS A 149 8.85 -2.85 -16.42
C CYS A 149 8.71 -4.19 -15.68
N LEU A 150 7.52 -4.55 -15.18
CA LEU A 150 7.30 -5.83 -14.50
C LEU A 150 7.00 -6.97 -15.49
N VAL A 151 7.49 -8.16 -15.14
CA VAL A 151 7.18 -9.42 -15.82
C VAL A 151 6.88 -10.50 -14.76
N PRO A 152 5.62 -10.96 -14.62
CA PRO A 152 4.41 -10.46 -15.28
C PRO A 152 3.98 -9.05 -14.81
N LYS A 153 3.01 -8.43 -15.49
CA LYS A 153 2.36 -7.18 -15.07
C LYS A 153 1.66 -7.34 -13.72
N LEU A 154 1.38 -6.23 -13.04
CA LEU A 154 0.59 -6.19 -11.81
C LEU A 154 -0.82 -6.71 -12.07
N ASP A 155 -1.23 -7.65 -11.23
CA ASP A 155 -2.63 -8.05 -11.11
C ASP A 155 -3.41 -6.90 -10.48
N PHE A 156 -4.65 -6.69 -10.93
CA PHE A 156 -5.58 -5.71 -10.35
C PHE A 156 -5.11 -4.23 -10.40
N ALA A 157 -4.30 -3.86 -11.40
CA ALA A 157 -3.80 -2.48 -11.57
C ALA A 157 -4.92 -1.42 -11.48
N ASP A 158 -6.08 -1.66 -12.11
CA ASP A 158 -7.20 -0.72 -12.07
C ASP A 158 -7.85 -0.62 -10.68
N SER A 159 -7.86 -1.70 -9.91
CA SER A 159 -8.37 -1.68 -8.54
C SER A 159 -7.49 -0.78 -7.65
N TYR A 160 -6.16 -0.80 -7.83
CA TYR A 160 -5.29 0.12 -7.10
C TYR A 160 -5.48 1.60 -7.51
N LYS A 161 -5.84 1.89 -8.76
CA LYS A 161 -6.25 3.24 -9.17
C LYS A 161 -7.54 3.67 -8.47
N SER A 162 -8.51 2.77 -8.33
CA SER A 162 -9.74 3.01 -7.58
C SER A 162 -9.46 3.28 -6.09
N LEU A 163 -8.60 2.48 -5.44
CA LEU A 163 -8.19 2.71 -4.05
C LEU A 163 -7.48 4.07 -3.85
N GLN A 164 -6.64 4.49 -4.79
CA GLN A 164 -6.03 5.82 -4.74
C GLN A 164 -7.07 6.94 -4.91
N ALA A 165 -8.07 6.77 -5.79
CA ALA A 165 -9.16 7.74 -5.92
C ALA A 165 -9.97 7.85 -4.61
N ALA A 166 -10.25 6.72 -3.96
CA ALA A 166 -10.88 6.66 -2.65
C ALA A 166 -10.05 7.38 -1.58
N ARG A 167 -8.71 7.20 -1.56
CA ARG A 167 -7.80 7.94 -0.66
C ARG A 167 -7.95 9.45 -0.87
N ASN A 168 -7.86 9.89 -2.11
CA ASN A 168 -7.95 11.31 -2.45
C ASN A 168 -9.31 11.90 -2.02
N CYS A 169 -10.39 11.12 -2.16
CA CYS A 169 -11.72 11.51 -1.68
C CYS A 169 -11.75 11.69 -0.15
N LEU A 170 -11.20 10.74 0.61
CA LEU A 170 -11.10 10.85 2.07
C LEU A 170 -10.27 12.07 2.51
N GLU A 171 -9.15 12.33 1.84
CA GLU A 171 -8.22 13.40 2.20
C GLU A 171 -8.72 14.80 1.85
N HIS A 172 -9.30 14.97 0.66
CA HIS A 172 -9.57 16.29 0.10
C HIS A 172 -11.05 16.67 0.11
N ARG A 173 -11.94 15.70 0.28
CA ARG A 173 -13.40 15.89 0.17
C ARG A 173 -14.16 15.34 1.38
N ALA A 174 -13.44 15.09 2.49
CA ALA A 174 -13.99 14.50 3.71
C ALA A 174 -14.78 13.19 3.46
N GLY A 175 -14.35 12.43 2.43
CA GLY A 175 -14.99 11.18 2.02
C GLY A 175 -16.26 11.35 1.21
N VAL A 176 -16.70 12.55 0.85
CA VAL A 176 -17.90 12.74 0.01
C VAL A 176 -17.56 12.52 -1.45
N ILE A 177 -18.28 11.62 -2.11
CA ILE A 177 -18.10 11.32 -3.54
C ILE A 177 -18.54 12.51 -4.38
N THR A 178 -17.66 12.96 -5.28
CA THR A 178 -17.92 14.07 -6.20
C THR A 178 -17.71 13.65 -7.66
N ASN A 179 -18.00 14.56 -8.60
CA ASN A 179 -17.76 14.34 -10.02
C ASN A 179 -16.29 14.02 -10.36
N VAL A 180 -15.34 14.35 -9.47
CA VAL A 180 -13.92 14.00 -9.62
C VAL A 180 -13.73 12.48 -9.58
N GLU A 181 -14.37 11.81 -8.62
CA GLU A 181 -14.28 10.35 -8.47
C GLU A 181 -15.13 9.61 -9.51
N THR A 182 -16.35 10.10 -9.77
CA THR A 182 -17.27 9.44 -10.70
C THR A 182 -16.93 9.67 -12.17
N LYS A 183 -16.07 10.67 -12.47
CA LYS A 183 -15.76 11.11 -13.84
C LYS A 183 -17.01 11.43 -14.65
N GLY A 184 -18.03 12.00 -13.99
CA GLY A 184 -19.32 12.34 -14.58
C GLY A 184 -20.37 11.23 -14.54
N ALA A 185 -20.06 10.04 -13.99
CA ALA A 185 -21.04 9.00 -13.74
C ALA A 185 -21.90 9.30 -12.49
N SER A 186 -22.98 8.52 -12.30
CA SER A 186 -23.88 8.63 -11.14
C SER A 186 -23.30 8.03 -9.85
N SER A 187 -22.22 7.25 -9.95
CA SER A 187 -21.59 6.60 -8.81
C SER A 187 -20.09 6.41 -9.02
N PHE A 188 -19.37 6.26 -7.91
CA PHE A 188 -17.98 5.85 -7.87
C PHE A 188 -17.90 4.36 -7.55
N GLU A 189 -17.14 3.61 -8.36
CA GLU A 189 -16.87 2.20 -8.08
C GLU A 189 -15.58 2.03 -7.29
N LEU A 190 -15.71 1.66 -6.02
CA LEU A 190 -14.60 1.22 -5.20
C LEU A 190 -14.28 -0.24 -5.54
N GLN A 191 -13.09 -0.49 -6.07
CA GLN A 191 -12.61 -1.82 -6.44
C GLN A 191 -11.48 -2.25 -5.52
N THR A 192 -11.64 -3.38 -4.84
CA THR A 192 -10.68 -3.88 -3.85
C THR A 192 -10.26 -5.31 -4.20
N PRO A 193 -8.97 -5.57 -4.48
CA PRO A 193 -8.45 -6.92 -4.56
C PRO A 193 -8.60 -7.63 -3.22
N ARG A 194 -9.13 -8.85 -3.22
CA ARG A 194 -9.32 -9.63 -2.00
C ARG A 194 -9.08 -11.12 -2.22
N MET A 195 -8.79 -11.81 -1.14
CA MET A 195 -8.88 -13.26 -1.07
C MET A 195 -10.34 -13.65 -0.80
N LYS A 196 -10.92 -14.51 -1.64
CA LYS A 196 -12.18 -15.20 -1.36
C LYS A 196 -11.82 -16.61 -0.91
N VAL A 197 -12.23 -16.96 0.31
CA VAL A 197 -12.18 -18.33 0.82
C VAL A 197 -13.59 -18.90 0.72
N PHE A 198 -13.76 -20.05 0.08
CA PHE A 198 -15.07 -20.60 -0.26
C PHE A 198 -15.05 -22.13 -0.31
N TYR A 199 -16.22 -22.74 -0.23
CA TYR A 199 -16.42 -24.16 -0.54
C TYR A 199 -17.45 -24.31 -1.67
N LEU A 200 -17.58 -25.53 -2.19
CA LEU A 200 -18.57 -25.85 -3.20
C LEU A 200 -19.78 -26.54 -2.56
N ARG A 201 -20.97 -25.96 -2.74
CA ARG A 201 -22.26 -26.62 -2.49
C ARG A 201 -22.84 -27.00 -3.84
N GLY A 202 -22.68 -28.26 -4.23
CA GLY A 202 -22.85 -28.68 -5.62
C GLY A 202 -21.89 -27.93 -6.55
N SER A 203 -22.42 -27.14 -7.49
CA SER A 203 -21.64 -26.29 -8.40
C SER A 203 -21.53 -24.83 -7.95
N THR A 204 -22.10 -24.47 -6.79
CA THR A 204 -22.18 -23.09 -6.33
C THR A 204 -21.05 -22.79 -5.36
N GLU A 205 -20.30 -21.72 -5.62
CA GLU A 205 -19.30 -21.21 -4.67
C GLU A 205 -19.99 -20.49 -3.51
N VAL A 206 -19.85 -21.03 -2.31
CA VAL A 206 -20.34 -20.41 -1.07
C VAL A 206 -19.14 -19.84 -0.31
N GLU A 207 -19.12 -18.51 -0.13
CA GLU A 207 -18.07 -17.83 0.63
C GLU A 207 -18.16 -18.23 2.11
N ILE A 208 -17.02 -18.55 2.71
CA ILE A 208 -16.97 -18.93 4.12
C ILE A 208 -17.12 -17.68 4.99
N VAL A 209 -18.10 -17.73 5.89
CA VAL A 209 -18.35 -16.70 6.91
C VAL A 209 -18.06 -17.30 8.28
N ILE A 210 -17.35 -16.54 9.12
CA ILE A 210 -17.01 -16.99 10.48
C ILE A 210 -18.29 -17.26 11.28
N GLY A 211 -18.37 -18.45 11.87
CA GLY A 211 -19.51 -18.87 12.69
C GLY A 211 -20.63 -19.59 11.92
N GLU A 212 -20.55 -19.65 10.60
CA GLU A 212 -21.49 -20.43 9.79
C GLU A 212 -21.02 -21.90 9.65
N ALA A 213 -21.97 -22.83 9.74
CA ALA A 213 -21.70 -24.24 9.48
C ALA A 213 -21.48 -24.46 7.98
N ILE A 214 -20.43 -25.21 7.64
CA ILE A 214 -20.18 -25.65 6.26
C ILE A 214 -21.09 -26.85 5.99
N ASP A 215 -21.95 -26.73 5.00
CA ASP A 215 -22.87 -27.78 4.56
C ASP A 215 -22.77 -27.88 3.03
N SER A 216 -22.06 -28.92 2.57
CA SER A 216 -21.87 -29.24 1.15
C SER A 216 -23.14 -29.76 0.49
N GLN A 217 -24.18 -30.11 1.27
CA GLN A 217 -25.42 -30.76 0.82
C GLN A 217 -25.18 -32.05 0.03
N ASP A 218 -24.09 -32.74 0.32
CA ASP A 218 -23.80 -34.07 -0.17
C ASP A 218 -23.43 -34.99 1.00
N ASP A 219 -23.48 -36.31 0.78
CA ASP A 219 -23.21 -37.31 1.81
C ASP A 219 -21.70 -37.42 2.19
N ARG A 220 -20.88 -36.41 1.83
CA ARG A 220 -19.44 -36.43 2.13
C ARG A 220 -19.20 -35.99 3.57
N SER A 221 -18.26 -36.67 4.24
CA SER A 221 -17.82 -36.33 5.59
C SER A 221 -16.81 -35.18 5.64
N GLU A 222 -16.26 -34.79 4.49
CA GLU A 222 -15.22 -33.76 4.35
C GLU A 222 -15.59 -32.81 3.21
N VAL A 223 -15.29 -31.52 3.41
CA VAL A 223 -15.57 -30.46 2.44
C VAL A 223 -14.27 -29.76 2.05
N ASP A 224 -14.00 -29.73 0.75
CA ASP A 224 -12.84 -29.02 0.21
C ASP A 224 -13.02 -27.50 0.35
N VAL A 225 -12.00 -26.85 0.89
CA VAL A 225 -11.93 -25.38 1.00
C VAL A 225 -10.97 -24.83 -0.03
N PHE A 226 -11.45 -23.88 -0.82
CA PHE A 226 -10.72 -23.23 -1.89
C PHE A 226 -10.44 -21.77 -1.55
N ALA A 227 -9.37 -21.23 -2.11
CA ALA A 227 -9.05 -19.81 -2.05
C ALA A 227 -8.74 -19.27 -3.45
N LYS A 228 -9.26 -18.09 -3.77
CA LYS A 228 -8.91 -17.38 -5.01
C LYS A 228 -8.79 -15.88 -4.78
N LEU A 229 -7.96 -15.24 -5.61
CA LEU A 229 -7.91 -13.79 -5.70
C LEU A 229 -9.00 -13.29 -6.64
N GLN A 230 -9.71 -12.25 -6.23
CA GLN A 230 -10.73 -11.60 -7.05
C GLN A 230 -10.85 -10.11 -6.69
N THR A 231 -11.54 -9.35 -7.54
CA THR A 231 -11.93 -7.97 -7.22
C THR A 231 -13.31 -7.97 -6.60
N ARG A 232 -13.46 -7.27 -5.47
CA ARG A 232 -14.76 -6.86 -4.93
C ARG A 232 -15.05 -5.44 -5.36
N SER A 233 -16.23 -5.21 -5.93
CA SER A 233 -16.69 -3.87 -6.31
C SER A 233 -17.83 -3.42 -5.42
N ARG A 234 -17.79 -2.17 -4.99
CA ARG A 234 -18.89 -1.49 -4.31
C ARG A 234 -19.17 -0.15 -4.99
N SER A 235 -20.41 0.04 -5.43
CA SER A 235 -20.87 1.31 -6.01
C SER A 235 -21.30 2.26 -4.90
N ILE A 236 -20.79 3.49 -4.95
CA ILE A 236 -21.09 4.55 -3.97
C ILE A 236 -21.67 5.73 -4.75
N PRO A 237 -22.94 6.10 -4.53
CA PRO A 237 -23.57 7.18 -5.29
C PRO A 237 -22.88 8.54 -5.16
N LEU A 238 -23.06 9.41 -6.15
CA LEU A 238 -22.62 10.80 -6.08
C LEU A 238 -23.27 11.51 -4.88
N GLY A 239 -22.47 12.27 -4.11
CA GLY A 239 -22.93 12.98 -2.92
C GLY A 239 -22.94 12.12 -1.64
N GLU A 240 -22.81 10.80 -1.75
CA GLU A 240 -22.71 9.91 -0.59
C GLU A 240 -21.31 9.91 0.00
N ARG A 241 -21.23 9.53 1.28
CA ARG A 241 -19.96 9.41 1.98
C ARG A 241 -19.38 8.01 1.83
N LEU A 242 -18.15 7.94 1.33
CA LEU A 242 -17.29 6.77 1.39
C LEU A 242 -17.01 6.43 2.87
N SER A 243 -17.43 5.25 3.28
CA SER A 243 -17.17 4.66 4.59
C SER A 243 -16.62 3.24 4.44
N PHE A 244 -15.93 2.74 5.46
CA PHE A 244 -15.44 1.37 5.50
C PHE A 244 -15.91 0.74 6.80
N ASN A 245 -16.22 -0.56 6.77
CA ASN A 245 -16.23 -1.38 7.97
C ASN A 245 -14.87 -2.08 8.17
N LEU A 246 -14.70 -2.75 9.31
CA LEU A 246 -13.46 -3.44 9.66
C LEU A 246 -13.07 -4.53 8.63
N ALA A 247 -14.05 -5.27 8.10
CA ALA A 247 -13.79 -6.31 7.12
C ALA A 247 -13.29 -5.72 5.79
N GLU A 248 -13.92 -4.65 5.31
CA GLU A 248 -13.49 -3.93 4.11
C GLU A 248 -12.09 -3.32 4.30
N PHE A 249 -11.78 -2.79 5.49
CA PHE A 249 -10.43 -2.30 5.79
C PHE A 249 -9.38 -3.42 5.72
N ASN A 250 -9.68 -4.60 6.26
CA ASN A 250 -8.78 -5.75 6.18
C ASN A 250 -8.58 -6.23 4.74
N GLU A 251 -9.61 -6.17 3.89
CA GLU A 251 -9.48 -6.43 2.45
C GLU A 251 -8.53 -5.41 1.78
N VAL A 252 -8.61 -4.13 2.13
CA VAL A 252 -7.68 -3.09 1.64
C VAL A 252 -6.25 -3.34 2.13
N ALA A 253 -6.07 -3.67 3.40
CA ALA A 253 -4.76 -4.00 3.97
C ALA A 253 -4.13 -5.21 3.25
N PHE A 254 -4.94 -6.25 2.99
CA PHE A 254 -4.55 -7.38 2.16
C PHE A 254 -4.14 -6.94 0.75
N ALA A 255 -4.94 -6.12 0.08
CA ALA A 255 -4.65 -5.64 -1.28
C ALA A 255 -3.32 -4.90 -1.35
N CYS A 256 -3.03 -4.04 -0.37
CA CYS A 256 -1.78 -3.30 -0.27
C CYS A 256 -0.60 -4.25 -0.04
N ASN A 257 -0.71 -5.18 0.90
CA ASN A 257 0.33 -6.18 1.14
C ASN A 257 0.61 -7.00 -0.13
N TYR A 258 -0.45 -7.46 -0.81
CA TYR A 258 -0.34 -8.21 -2.06
C TYR A 258 0.41 -7.43 -3.14
N LEU A 259 0.14 -6.12 -3.29
CA LEU A 259 0.88 -5.26 -4.20
C LEU A 259 2.38 -5.22 -3.87
N GLY A 260 2.73 -5.08 -2.59
CA GLY A 260 4.13 -5.10 -2.14
C GLY A 260 4.85 -6.40 -2.48
N GLN A 261 4.17 -7.54 -2.34
CA GLN A 261 4.70 -8.83 -2.75
C GLN A 261 4.87 -8.92 -4.27
N GLN A 262 3.89 -8.46 -5.06
CA GLN A 262 3.99 -8.43 -6.51
C GLN A 262 5.17 -7.57 -6.99
N LEU A 263 5.33 -6.37 -6.43
CA LEU A 263 6.46 -5.49 -6.77
C LEU A 263 7.80 -6.15 -6.45
N SER A 264 7.94 -6.72 -5.24
CA SER A 264 9.19 -7.35 -4.81
C SER A 264 9.54 -8.58 -5.66
N ALA A 265 8.56 -9.36 -6.08
CA ALA A 265 8.77 -10.58 -6.86
C ALA A 265 9.00 -10.32 -8.36
N ARG A 266 8.42 -9.26 -8.92
CA ARG A 266 8.32 -9.04 -10.39
C ARG A 266 9.20 -7.92 -10.91
N LEU A 267 9.87 -7.16 -10.04
CA LEU A 267 10.82 -6.11 -10.45
C LEU A 267 12.03 -6.72 -11.18
N PRO A 268 12.62 -6.00 -12.15
CA PRO A 268 13.85 -6.42 -12.80
C PRO A 268 14.93 -6.77 -11.80
N ARG A 269 15.74 -7.78 -12.11
CA ARG A 269 16.92 -8.13 -11.29
C ARG A 269 18.17 -7.50 -11.90
N PRO A 270 19.14 -7.07 -11.09
CA PRO A 270 20.39 -6.53 -11.61
C PRO A 270 21.08 -7.55 -12.52
N ILE A 271 21.35 -7.13 -13.75
CA ILE A 271 22.39 -7.75 -14.57
C ILE A 271 23.69 -7.13 -14.08
N THR A 272 24.60 -7.95 -13.60
CA THR A 272 25.77 -7.57 -12.82
C THR A 272 26.64 -6.53 -13.54
N GLN A 273 27.02 -5.45 -12.82
CA GLN A 273 28.10 -4.45 -13.03
C GLN A 273 27.67 -3.02 -13.43
N ILE A 274 28.04 -2.05 -12.57
CA ILE A 274 28.16 -0.62 -12.87
C ILE A 274 29.66 -0.31 -12.94
N GLU A 275 30.14 0.21 -14.06
CA GLU A 275 31.54 0.62 -14.24
C GLU A 275 31.72 2.06 -13.77
N ALA A 276 32.73 2.35 -12.93
CA ALA A 276 33.08 3.73 -12.60
C ALA A 276 34.00 4.33 -13.67
N GLU A 277 33.89 5.63 -13.92
CA GLU A 277 34.83 6.39 -14.77
C GLU A 277 35.83 7.20 -13.93
#